data_AF-A0A0D9XDJ9-F1
#
_entry.id   AF-A0A0D9XDJ9-F1
#
_cell.length_a   1.000
_cell.length_b   1.000
_cell.length_c   1.000
_cell.angle_alpha   90.00
_cell.angle_beta   90.00
_cell.angle_gamma   90.00
#
_symmetry.space_group_name_H-M   'P 1'
#
loop_
_entity.id
_entity.type
_entity.pdbx_description
1 polymer ?
#
loop_
_entity_poly.entity_id
_entity_poly.type
_entity_poly.pdbx_seq_one_letter_code
_entity_poly.pdbx_strand_id
1 'polypeptide(L)'
;MDGARSLFDEMVRRDVVTWNSMISGYARHGDMEGARKMFDAMPERDVVSWNSMLDGYAQAGDVEMARLVFDGMPKRSIVSWNVILALYAKQRDWRQCLGLFDVMMEEGDTLPNEKTFVSVLTACANLGDLEKGRWVHGLVRERWDKLVPDILLLTALLTMYAKCGVMETAREIFNSMSEKSVPSWNSMIIGYGLHGQSEKALELFLEMERDGPSPNETTFICVLSSCAHGGLVLEGWWCFDRMVRFYGIEPKSEHFGCMMDLLGRAGLLEQSEDLIENLQGKVSSALWGILMSSSQTQNNTKLGEFVGKKLIEMKPTEVGPYILLSNIYAAEGRWDDVEKVRKVMEEKGVEKNAGLSLVGSTGDLHFITEGGGSAPQNDVMLPMLGEMGLHMKQPSEDPNLRKRSSTVP
;
A
#
# COMPACT_ATOMS: atom_id res chain seq x y z
N MET A 1 29.27 -4.89 21.60
CA MET A 1 28.93 -3.63 22.32
C MET A 1 29.65 -3.51 23.65
N ASP A 2 29.79 -4.58 24.43
CA ASP A 2 30.40 -4.55 25.77
C ASP A 2 31.84 -4.01 25.81
N GLY A 3 32.68 -4.37 24.84
CA GLY A 3 34.05 -3.84 24.74
C GLY A 3 34.10 -2.33 24.44
N ALA A 4 33.19 -1.83 23.60
CA ALA A 4 33.07 -0.40 23.34
C ALA A 4 32.58 0.36 24.58
N ARG A 5 31.68 -0.25 25.36
CA ARG A 5 31.20 0.31 26.62
C ARG A 5 32.29 0.38 27.70
N SER A 6 33.08 -0.68 27.87
CA SER A 6 34.23 -0.69 28.79
C SER A 6 35.22 0.42 28.46
N LEU A 7 35.62 0.53 27.19
CA LEU A 7 36.53 1.57 26.73
C LEU A 7 35.98 2.98 26.98
N PHE A 8 34.68 3.19 26.74
CA PHE A 8 34.00 4.45 26.99
C PHE A 8 33.98 4.82 28.48
N ASP A 9 33.73 3.83 29.34
CA ASP A 9 33.68 4.02 30.80
C ASP A 9 35.08 4.32 31.38
N GLU A 10 36.16 3.84 30.75
CA GLU A 10 37.56 4.15 31.11
C GLU A 10 38.05 5.53 30.64
N MET A 11 37.33 6.22 29.75
CA MET A 11 37.76 7.52 29.22
C MET A 11 37.75 8.61 30.30
N VAL A 12 38.90 9.25 30.52
CA VAL A 12 39.06 10.37 31.46
C VAL A 12 38.29 11.61 31.00
N ARG A 13 38.16 11.83 29.70
CA ARG A 13 37.38 12.92 29.10
C ARG A 13 36.58 12.39 27.93
N ARG A 14 35.26 12.62 27.96
CA ARG A 14 34.32 12.25 26.91
C ARG A 14 33.84 13.51 26.22
N ASP A 15 33.97 13.56 24.91
CA ASP A 15 33.44 14.65 24.08
C ASP A 15 32.14 14.22 23.37
N VAL A 16 31.46 15.17 22.73
CA VAL A 16 30.19 14.94 22.02
C VAL A 16 30.29 13.79 21.00
N VAL A 17 31.44 13.64 20.33
CA VAL A 17 31.67 12.59 19.32
C VAL A 17 31.71 11.19 19.95
N THR A 18 32.36 11.04 21.10
CA THR A 18 32.42 9.76 21.83
C THR A 18 31.04 9.31 22.30
N TRP A 19 30.22 10.24 22.82
CA TRP A 19 28.83 9.97 23.19
C TRP A 19 28.00 9.58 21.96
N ASN A 20 28.09 10.33 20.86
CA ASN A 20 27.37 10.05 19.61
C ASN A 20 27.71 8.68 19.01
N SER A 21 28.98 8.27 19.14
CA SER A 21 29.45 6.95 18.71
C SER A 21 28.81 5.83 19.53
N MET A 22 28.69 6.00 20.85
CA MET A 22 28.02 5.03 21.72
C MET A 22 26.52 4.94 21.43
N ILE A 23 25.84 6.09 21.31
CA ILE A 23 24.41 6.14 20.99
C ILE A 23 24.14 5.44 19.66
N SER A 24 24.89 5.79 18.62
CA SER A 24 24.75 5.19 17.28
C SER A 24 25.08 3.69 17.29
N GLY A 25 26.06 3.28 18.10
CA GLY A 25 26.43 1.88 18.29
C GLY A 25 25.30 1.06 18.90
N TYR A 26 24.70 1.54 19.99
CA TYR A 26 23.56 0.89 20.64
C TYR A 26 22.33 0.84 19.71
N ALA A 27 22.00 1.97 19.07
CA ALA A 27 20.87 2.08 18.15
C ALA A 27 20.97 1.08 16.98
N ARG A 28 22.14 0.96 16.35
CA ARG A 28 22.37 0.01 15.24
C ARG A 28 22.27 -1.46 15.65
N HIS A 29 22.49 -1.77 16.94
CA HIS A 29 22.32 -3.13 17.46
C HIS A 29 20.90 -3.38 17.99
N GLY A 30 19.97 -2.44 17.82
CA GLY A 30 18.58 -2.54 18.27
C GLY A 30 18.39 -2.32 19.77
N ASP A 31 19.45 -2.01 20.53
CA ASP A 31 19.37 -1.70 21.96
C ASP A 31 19.03 -0.22 22.16
N MET A 32 17.76 0.11 21.94
CA MET A 32 17.27 1.48 22.09
C MET A 32 17.21 1.93 23.56
N GLU A 33 17.15 1.00 24.51
CA GLU A 33 17.21 1.32 25.93
C GLU A 33 18.62 1.78 26.32
N GLY A 34 19.64 1.04 25.88
CA GLY A 34 21.04 1.42 26.01
C GLY A 34 21.35 2.76 25.33
N ALA A 35 20.87 2.95 24.10
CA ALA A 35 21.03 4.21 23.38
C ALA A 35 20.41 5.40 24.15
N ARG A 36 19.19 5.21 24.67
CA ARG A 36 18.49 6.23 25.48
C ARG A 36 19.23 6.53 26.79
N LYS A 37 19.72 5.52 27.50
CA LYS A 37 20.55 5.73 28.72
C LYS A 37 21.79 6.58 28.42
N MET A 38 22.46 6.34 27.29
CA MET A 38 23.61 7.15 26.88
C MET A 38 23.20 8.58 26.51
N PHE A 39 22.10 8.72 25.79
CA PHE A 39 21.57 10.02 25.37
C PHE A 39 21.10 10.88 26.57
N ASP A 40 20.46 10.27 27.56
CA ASP A 40 19.96 10.96 28.76
C ASP A 40 21.13 11.36 29.69
N ALA A 41 22.20 10.57 29.74
CA ALA A 41 23.42 10.86 30.51
C ALA A 41 24.36 11.89 29.84
N MET A 42 24.15 12.19 28.55
CA MET A 42 24.98 13.11 27.78
C MET A 42 24.83 14.56 28.29
N PRO A 43 25.92 15.24 28.71
CA PRO A 43 25.83 16.59 29.28
C PRO A 43 25.36 17.66 28.29
N GLU A 44 25.85 17.60 27.05
CA GLU A 44 25.51 18.52 25.97
C GLU A 44 25.10 17.72 24.74
N ARG A 45 23.92 18.00 24.19
CA ARG A 45 23.35 17.29 23.05
C ARG A 45 23.40 18.17 21.82
N ASP A 46 23.99 17.67 20.75
CA ASP A 46 24.01 18.32 19.44
C ASP A 46 23.01 17.67 18.47
N VAL A 47 22.84 18.26 17.30
CA VAL A 47 21.92 17.74 16.26
C VAL A 47 22.24 16.29 15.88
N VAL A 48 23.51 15.89 15.94
CA VAL A 48 23.93 14.51 15.63
C VAL A 48 23.41 13.54 16.69
N SER A 49 23.53 13.86 17.98
CA SER A 49 22.99 13.03 19.08
C SER A 49 21.49 12.76 18.92
N TRP A 50 20.71 13.79 18.58
CA TRP A 50 19.27 13.69 18.33
C TRP A 50 18.96 12.86 17.08
N ASN A 51 19.69 13.10 15.99
CA ASN A 51 19.53 12.34 14.74
C ASN A 51 19.86 10.86 14.94
N SER A 52 20.86 10.51 15.75
CA SER A 52 21.20 9.11 16.07
C SER A 52 20.08 8.41 16.83
N MET A 53 19.42 9.10 17.79
CA MET A 53 18.24 8.56 18.47
C MET A 53 17.06 8.39 17.51
N LEU A 54 16.82 9.41 16.67
CA LEU A 54 15.74 9.41 15.69
C LEU A 54 15.90 8.27 14.66
N ASP A 55 17.10 8.09 14.12
CA ASP A 55 17.44 7.00 13.19
C ASP A 55 17.30 5.63 13.86
N GLY A 56 17.71 5.49 15.13
CA GLY A 56 17.52 4.26 15.90
C GLY A 56 16.04 3.86 16.03
N TYR A 57 15.17 4.77 16.45
CA TYR A 57 13.73 4.50 16.52
C TYR A 57 13.10 4.29 15.15
N ALA A 58 13.53 5.03 14.12
CA ALA A 58 13.06 4.83 12.75
C ALA A 58 13.44 3.45 12.18
N GLN A 59 14.63 2.94 12.50
CA GLN A 59 15.06 1.59 12.13
C GLN A 59 14.26 0.51 12.87
N ALA A 60 13.96 0.73 14.15
CA ALA A 60 13.07 -0.12 14.93
C ALA A 60 11.60 -0.07 14.47
N GLY A 61 11.22 0.92 13.66
CA GLY A 61 9.86 1.13 13.19
C GLY A 61 8.93 1.76 14.22
N ASP A 62 9.49 2.26 15.34
CA ASP A 62 8.75 2.90 16.42
C ASP A 62 8.44 4.36 16.05
N VAL A 63 7.31 4.57 15.38
CA VAL A 63 6.88 5.88 14.89
C VAL A 63 6.58 6.84 16.03
N GLU A 64 6.01 6.34 17.12
CA GLU A 64 5.62 7.17 18.26
C GLU A 64 6.87 7.74 18.96
N MET A 65 7.84 6.88 19.28
CA MET A 65 9.08 7.33 19.90
C MET A 65 9.92 8.19 18.97
N ALA A 66 9.97 7.85 17.67
CA ALA A 66 10.65 8.69 16.68
C ALA A 66 10.02 10.10 16.62
N ARG A 67 8.69 10.19 16.63
CA ARG A 67 7.98 11.47 16.62
C ARG A 67 8.23 12.26 17.90
N LEU A 68 8.20 11.63 19.06
CA LEU A 68 8.52 12.27 20.35
C LEU A 68 9.93 12.84 20.37
N VAL A 69 10.92 12.08 19.86
CA VAL A 69 12.31 12.56 19.75
C VAL A 69 12.40 13.75 18.80
N PHE A 70 11.72 13.69 17.65
CA PHE A 70 11.72 14.75 16.64
C PHE A 70 11.07 16.06 17.14
N ASP A 71 9.94 15.95 17.85
CA ASP A 71 9.22 17.10 18.40
C ASP A 71 10.02 17.76 19.54
N GLY A 72 10.80 16.97 20.29
CA GLY A 72 11.70 17.45 21.34
C GLY A 72 13.01 18.09 20.86
N MET A 73 13.32 18.06 19.56
CA MET A 73 14.57 18.63 19.03
C MET A 73 14.57 20.17 19.11
N PRO A 74 15.55 20.80 19.77
CA PRO A 74 15.64 22.26 19.82
C PRO A 74 15.93 22.90 18.46
N LYS A 75 16.64 22.16 17.59
CA LYS A 75 16.95 22.57 16.22
C LYS A 75 16.88 21.35 15.31
N ARG A 76 16.03 21.43 14.29
CA ARG A 76 15.88 20.40 13.26
C ARG A 76 16.81 20.69 12.10
N SER A 77 17.39 19.63 11.55
CA SER A 77 18.19 19.70 10.32
C SER A 77 17.49 19.00 9.18
N ILE A 78 17.95 19.22 7.95
CA ILE A 78 17.46 18.47 6.78
C ILE A 78 17.58 16.95 6.97
N VAL A 79 18.58 16.49 7.74
CA VAL A 79 18.73 15.07 8.10
C VAL A 79 17.59 14.63 9.01
N SER A 80 17.26 15.42 10.04
CA SER A 80 16.16 15.15 10.97
C SER A 80 14.82 15.01 10.23
N TRP A 81 14.52 15.96 9.34
CA TRP A 81 13.32 15.94 8.49
C TRP A 81 13.27 14.72 7.57
N ASN A 82 14.38 14.40 6.91
CA ASN A 82 14.43 13.27 5.99
C ASN A 82 14.24 11.92 6.69
N VAL A 83 14.75 11.75 7.92
CA VAL A 83 14.55 10.50 8.67
C VAL A 83 13.08 10.30 9.01
N ILE A 84 12.42 11.34 9.53
CA ILE A 84 11.01 11.22 9.95
C ILE A 84 10.06 11.10 8.75
N LEU A 85 10.29 11.83 7.66
CA LEU A 85 9.51 11.70 6.41
C LEU A 85 9.68 10.30 5.80
N ALA A 86 10.91 9.78 5.75
CA ALA A 86 11.17 8.43 5.27
C ALA A 86 10.52 7.36 6.16
N LEU A 87 10.46 7.57 7.49
CA LEU A 87 9.78 6.68 8.42
C LEU A 87 8.28 6.61 8.14
N TYR A 88 7.60 7.76 8.04
CA TYR A 88 6.17 7.79 7.70
C TYR A 88 5.88 7.17 6.33
N ALA A 89 6.73 7.45 5.33
CA ALA A 89 6.62 6.81 4.01
C ALA A 89 6.81 5.28 4.09
N LYS A 90 7.77 4.79 4.88
CA LYS A 90 8.01 3.34 5.07
C LYS A 90 6.82 2.66 5.75
N GLN A 91 6.19 3.32 6.72
CA GLN A 91 5.01 2.82 7.44
C GLN A 91 3.70 3.04 6.67
N ARG A 92 3.78 3.54 5.44
CA ARG A 92 2.63 3.80 4.55
C ARG A 92 1.63 4.81 5.11
N ASP A 93 2.04 5.63 6.06
CA ASP A 93 1.24 6.75 6.56
C ASP A 93 1.52 7.99 5.72
N TRP A 94 1.00 7.96 4.50
CA TRP A 94 1.24 8.98 3.47
C TRP A 94 0.69 10.34 3.88
N ARG A 95 -0.44 10.37 4.61
CA ARG A 95 -1.07 11.63 5.02
C ARG A 95 -0.21 12.36 6.03
N GLN A 96 0.33 11.65 7.03
CA GLN A 96 1.24 12.26 8.00
C GLN A 96 2.58 12.65 7.38
N CYS A 97 3.09 11.88 6.41
CA CYS A 97 4.26 12.28 5.63
C CYS A 97 4.04 13.64 4.93
N LEU A 98 2.91 13.81 4.24
CA LEU A 98 2.59 15.06 3.55
C LEU A 98 2.31 16.22 4.50
N GLY A 99 1.63 15.97 5.62
CA GLY A 99 1.37 17.00 6.64
C GLY A 99 2.65 17.46 7.33
N LEU A 100 3.59 16.56 7.61
CA LEU A 100 4.87 16.92 8.18
C LEU A 100 5.75 17.70 7.19
N PHE A 101 5.64 17.40 5.89
CA PHE A 101 6.28 18.21 4.86
C PHE A 101 5.68 19.62 4.76
N ASP A 102 4.38 19.79 4.98
CA ASP A 102 3.78 21.14 5.05
C ASP A 102 4.36 21.93 6.22
N VAL A 103 4.48 21.31 7.40
CA VAL A 103 5.12 21.94 8.57
C VAL A 103 6.57 22.33 8.26
N MET A 104 7.34 21.46 7.57
CA MET A 104 8.70 21.78 7.14
C MET A 104 8.76 23.02 6.23
N MET A 105 7.79 23.15 5.32
CA MET A 105 7.69 24.29 4.41
C MET A 105 7.22 25.57 5.10
N GLU A 106 6.34 25.46 6.10
CA GLU A 106 5.86 26.58 6.93
C GLU A 106 6.94 27.13 7.86
N GLU A 107 7.74 26.26 8.49
CA GLU A 107 8.87 26.68 9.34
C GLU A 107 9.92 27.44 8.52
N GLY A 108 10.16 27.05 7.26
CA GLY A 108 11.04 27.76 6.32
C GLY A 108 12.54 27.74 6.66
N ASP A 109 12.92 27.24 7.83
CA ASP A 109 14.31 27.21 8.33
C ASP A 109 15.21 26.20 7.58
N THR A 110 14.61 25.17 6.99
CA THR A 110 15.32 24.10 6.28
C THR A 110 14.77 23.88 4.88
N LEU A 111 15.64 23.96 3.88
CA LEU A 111 15.25 23.73 2.49
C LEU A 111 15.22 22.23 2.16
N PRO A 112 14.15 21.73 1.49
CA PRO A 112 14.08 20.35 1.01
C PRO A 112 15.25 19.97 0.11
N ASN A 113 15.64 18.70 0.11
CA ASN A 113 16.59 18.14 -0.85
C ASN A 113 16.00 16.95 -1.61
N GLU A 114 16.79 16.31 -2.48
CA GLU A 114 16.39 15.15 -3.28
C GLU A 114 15.67 14.08 -2.43
N LYS A 115 16.23 13.71 -1.27
CA LYS A 115 15.65 12.69 -0.38
C LYS A 115 14.30 13.12 0.19
N THR A 116 14.14 14.40 0.52
CA THR A 116 12.86 14.96 0.95
C THR A 116 11.83 14.79 -0.16
N PHE A 117 12.17 15.22 -1.38
CA PHE A 117 11.27 15.15 -2.52
C PHE A 117 10.88 13.72 -2.90
N VAL A 118 11.82 12.77 -2.89
CA VAL A 118 11.53 11.35 -3.14
C VAL A 118 10.49 10.83 -2.15
N SER A 119 10.61 11.14 -0.86
CA SER A 119 9.68 10.69 0.18
C SER A 119 8.28 11.30 0.00
N VAL A 120 8.22 12.60 -0.27
CA VAL A 120 6.98 13.35 -0.49
C VAL A 120 6.28 12.92 -1.78
N LEU A 121 7.01 12.80 -2.88
CA LEU A 121 6.46 12.34 -4.17
C LEU A 121 5.94 10.91 -4.07
N THR A 122 6.61 10.05 -3.32
CA THR A 122 6.12 8.69 -3.03
C THR A 122 4.78 8.75 -2.28
N ALA A 123 4.64 9.64 -1.30
CA ALA A 123 3.38 9.83 -0.59
C ALA A 123 2.27 10.38 -1.51
N CYS A 124 2.55 11.39 -2.33
CA CYS A 124 1.61 11.91 -3.34
C CYS A 124 1.16 10.81 -4.30
N ALA A 125 2.09 10.00 -4.80
CA ALA A 125 1.82 8.93 -5.75
C ALA A 125 0.86 7.86 -5.18
N ASN A 126 0.98 7.53 -3.89
CA ASN A 126 0.13 6.52 -3.26
C ASN A 126 -1.22 7.08 -2.78
N LEU A 127 -1.33 8.39 -2.56
CA LEU A 127 -2.59 9.06 -2.27
C LEU A 127 -3.35 9.50 -3.53
N GLY A 128 -2.68 9.51 -4.69
CA GLY A 128 -3.24 10.10 -5.91
C GLY A 128 -3.35 11.63 -5.83
N ASP A 129 -2.55 12.28 -4.97
CA ASP A 129 -2.57 13.74 -4.78
C ASP A 129 -1.74 14.43 -5.87
N LEU A 130 -2.37 14.57 -7.04
CA LEU A 130 -1.77 15.16 -8.22
C LEU A 130 -1.49 16.67 -8.06
N GLU A 131 -2.30 17.38 -7.28
CA GLU A 131 -2.12 18.82 -7.06
C GLU A 131 -0.84 19.10 -6.28
N LYS A 132 -0.66 18.41 -5.15
CA LYS A 132 0.56 18.52 -4.36
C LYS A 132 1.77 17.98 -5.12
N GLY A 133 1.61 16.89 -5.87
CA GLY A 133 2.65 16.36 -6.74
C GLY A 133 3.14 17.36 -7.79
N ARG A 134 2.23 18.11 -8.45
CA ARG A 134 2.59 19.18 -9.39
C ARG A 134 3.29 20.34 -8.70
N TRP A 135 2.81 20.74 -7.53
CA TRP A 135 3.43 21.81 -6.74
C TRP A 135 4.88 21.44 -6.37
N VAL A 136 5.10 20.22 -5.88
CA VAL A 136 6.44 19.71 -5.57
C VAL A 136 7.32 19.65 -6.82
N HIS A 137 6.80 19.20 -7.96
CA HIS A 137 7.57 19.21 -9.22
C HIS A 137 7.96 20.63 -9.64
N GLY A 138 7.07 21.62 -9.47
CA GLY A 138 7.37 23.03 -9.67
C GLY A 138 8.51 23.52 -8.77
N LEU A 139 8.48 23.16 -7.48
CA LEU A 139 9.52 23.50 -6.52
C LEU A 139 10.88 22.86 -6.86
N VAL A 140 10.89 21.62 -7.37
CA VAL A 140 12.11 20.98 -7.89
C VAL A 140 12.67 21.76 -9.06
N ARG A 141 11.82 22.17 -10.02
CA ARG A 141 12.24 22.94 -11.21
C ARG A 141 12.79 24.31 -10.86
N GLU A 142 12.18 25.01 -9.91
CA GLU A 142 12.67 26.31 -9.45
C GLU A 142 14.08 26.24 -8.82
N ARG A 143 14.46 25.05 -8.33
CA ARG A 143 15.73 24.83 -7.62
C ARG A 143 16.75 24.04 -8.44
N TRP A 144 16.49 23.82 -9.72
CA TRP A 144 17.32 23.00 -10.62
C TRP A 144 18.80 23.41 -10.62
N ASP A 145 19.11 24.71 -10.53
CA ASP A 145 20.48 25.23 -10.50
C ASP A 145 21.31 24.71 -9.31
N LYS A 146 20.64 24.38 -8.20
CA LYS A 146 21.27 23.89 -6.96
C LYS A 146 20.95 22.42 -6.68
N LEU A 147 20.05 21.82 -7.44
CA LEU A 147 19.51 20.49 -7.23
C LEU A 147 19.36 19.83 -8.60
N VAL A 148 20.44 19.20 -9.06
CA VAL A 148 20.41 18.44 -10.32
C VAL A 148 19.70 17.11 -10.05
N PRO A 149 18.53 16.85 -10.64
CA PRO A 149 17.78 15.65 -10.32
C PRO A 149 18.54 14.39 -10.71
N ASP A 150 18.77 13.53 -9.74
CA ASP A 150 19.33 12.21 -9.96
C ASP A 150 18.27 11.26 -10.53
N ILE A 151 18.72 10.06 -10.93
CA ILE A 151 17.84 9.02 -11.48
C ILE A 151 16.74 8.66 -10.47
N LEU A 152 17.01 8.73 -9.16
CA LEU A 152 16.05 8.41 -8.11
C LEU A 152 14.92 9.45 -8.04
N LEU A 153 15.25 10.74 -8.03
CA LEU A 153 14.28 11.83 -8.02
C LEU A 153 13.44 11.84 -9.29
N LEU A 154 14.06 11.64 -10.46
CA LEU A 154 13.34 11.52 -11.73
C LEU A 154 12.41 10.31 -11.75
N THR A 155 12.84 9.17 -11.20
CA THR A 155 11.99 7.97 -11.05
C THR A 155 10.81 8.25 -10.12
N ALA A 156 11.01 8.97 -9.02
CA ALA A 156 9.93 9.33 -8.09
C ALA A 156 8.91 10.28 -8.73
N LEU A 157 9.36 11.31 -9.46
CA LEU A 157 8.50 12.22 -10.22
C LEU A 157 7.67 11.45 -11.26
N LEU A 158 8.33 10.61 -12.05
CA LEU A 158 7.69 9.75 -13.03
C LEU A 158 6.62 8.86 -12.38
N THR A 159 6.97 8.18 -11.28
CA THR A 159 6.04 7.29 -10.56
C THR A 159 4.82 8.04 -10.05
N MET A 160 5.00 9.26 -9.55
CA MET A 160 3.91 10.11 -9.08
C MET A 160 2.95 10.45 -10.22
N TYR A 161 3.46 10.93 -11.36
CA TYR A 161 2.60 11.24 -12.52
C TYR A 161 1.92 9.99 -13.09
N ALA A 162 2.65 8.87 -13.19
CA ALA A 162 2.11 7.61 -13.68
C ALA A 162 0.97 7.09 -12.79
N LYS A 163 1.15 7.07 -11.46
CA LYS A 163 0.08 6.65 -10.53
C LYS A 163 -1.11 7.61 -10.51
N CYS A 164 -0.88 8.90 -10.73
CA CYS A 164 -1.94 9.91 -10.80
C CYS A 164 -2.67 9.98 -12.16
N GLY A 165 -2.28 9.18 -13.15
CA GLY A 165 -2.96 9.12 -14.46
C GLY A 165 -2.49 10.13 -15.50
N VAL A 166 -1.49 10.94 -15.20
CA VAL A 166 -0.92 11.91 -16.16
C VAL A 166 0.22 11.24 -16.91
N MET A 167 -0.12 10.26 -17.76
CA MET A 167 0.86 9.42 -18.44
C MET A 167 1.75 10.18 -19.43
N GLU A 168 1.25 11.26 -20.04
CA GLU A 168 2.04 12.08 -20.97
C GLU A 168 3.25 12.73 -20.28
N THR A 169 3.03 13.41 -19.15
CA THR A 169 4.12 13.99 -18.35
C THR A 169 5.05 12.92 -17.78
N ALA A 170 4.52 11.76 -17.38
CA ALA A 170 5.36 10.63 -16.96
C ALA A 170 6.28 10.15 -18.11
N ARG A 171 5.76 10.09 -19.34
CA ARG A 171 6.53 9.70 -20.53
C ARG A 171 7.55 10.75 -20.94
N GLU A 172 7.23 12.05 -20.83
CA GLU A 172 8.18 13.13 -21.06
C GLU A 172 9.39 13.03 -20.12
N ILE A 173 9.13 12.85 -18.81
CA ILE A 173 10.18 12.67 -17.81
C ILE A 173 11.00 11.42 -18.15
N PHE A 174 10.35 10.29 -18.41
CA PHE A 174 11.01 9.04 -18.81
C PHE A 174 11.95 9.23 -20.00
N ASN A 175 11.49 9.87 -21.07
CA ASN A 175 12.27 10.11 -22.27
C ASN A 175 13.46 11.06 -22.01
N SER A 176 13.31 12.01 -21.09
CA SER A 176 14.38 12.96 -20.71
C SER A 176 15.53 12.31 -19.91
N MET A 177 15.30 11.13 -19.31
CA MET A 177 16.33 10.42 -18.54
C MET A 177 17.40 9.85 -19.48
N SER A 178 18.66 10.23 -19.28
CA SER A 178 19.82 9.71 -20.02
C SER A 178 20.02 8.22 -19.74
N GLU A 179 19.93 7.83 -18.47
CA GLU A 179 19.95 6.45 -18.01
C GLU A 179 18.63 6.12 -17.30
N LYS A 180 18.03 4.99 -17.68
CA LYS A 180 16.75 4.51 -17.14
C LYS A 180 17.01 3.27 -16.29
N SER A 181 16.56 3.31 -15.04
CA SER A 181 16.72 2.21 -14.10
C SER A 181 15.57 1.20 -14.24
N VAL A 182 15.74 -0.05 -13.80
CA VAL A 182 14.63 -1.03 -13.78
C VAL A 182 13.37 -0.46 -13.07
N PRO A 183 13.48 0.23 -11.91
CA PRO A 183 12.33 0.90 -11.30
C PRO A 183 11.62 1.93 -12.19
N SER A 184 12.33 2.71 -13.02
CA SER A 184 11.69 3.69 -13.91
C SER A 184 10.90 3.00 -15.03
N TRP A 185 11.43 1.91 -15.59
CA TRP A 185 10.69 1.07 -16.56
C TRP A 185 9.46 0.43 -15.92
N ASN A 186 9.62 -0.21 -14.76
CA ASN A 186 8.53 -0.86 -14.03
C ASN A 186 7.40 0.13 -13.70
N SER A 187 7.73 1.35 -13.32
CA SER A 187 6.76 2.42 -13.01
C SER A 187 5.94 2.86 -14.22
N MET A 188 6.56 2.92 -15.41
CA MET A 188 5.82 3.21 -16.64
C MET A 188 4.94 2.04 -17.08
N ILE A 189 5.46 0.80 -17.02
CA ILE A 189 4.71 -0.41 -17.38
C ILE A 189 3.44 -0.51 -16.54
N ILE A 190 3.57 -0.47 -15.20
CA ILE A 190 2.41 -0.55 -14.32
C ILE A 190 1.49 0.67 -14.47
N GLY A 191 2.04 1.86 -14.71
CA GLY A 191 1.26 3.07 -14.99
C GLY A 191 0.35 2.89 -16.18
N TYR A 192 0.88 2.43 -17.33
CA TYR A 192 0.06 2.15 -18.51
C TYR A 192 -1.00 1.07 -18.23
N GLY A 193 -0.64 0.01 -17.51
CA GLY A 193 -1.59 -1.04 -17.12
C GLY A 193 -2.76 -0.53 -16.26
N LEU A 194 -2.47 0.29 -15.23
CA LEU A 194 -3.48 0.85 -14.33
C LEU A 194 -4.47 1.79 -15.05
N HIS A 195 -4.02 2.48 -16.09
CA HIS A 195 -4.84 3.41 -16.87
C HIS A 195 -5.39 2.79 -18.16
N GLY A 196 -5.49 1.45 -18.22
CA GLY A 196 -6.15 0.70 -19.29
C GLY A 196 -5.39 0.67 -20.62
N GLN A 197 -4.12 1.07 -20.65
CA GLN A 197 -3.27 1.10 -21.83
C GLN A 197 -2.32 -0.10 -21.84
N SER A 198 -2.84 -1.31 -21.57
CA SER A 198 -2.03 -2.52 -21.38
C SER A 198 -1.20 -2.91 -22.61
N GLU A 199 -1.65 -2.60 -23.82
CA GLU A 199 -0.86 -2.79 -25.04
C GLU A 199 0.43 -1.96 -25.00
N LYS A 200 0.36 -0.67 -24.63
CA LYS A 200 1.54 0.18 -24.46
C LYS A 200 2.44 -0.30 -23.33
N ALA A 201 1.88 -0.90 -22.28
CA ALA A 201 2.66 -1.50 -21.21
C ALA A 201 3.52 -2.68 -21.72
N LEU A 202 2.96 -3.53 -22.59
CA LEU A 202 3.68 -4.62 -23.24
C LEU A 202 4.70 -4.13 -24.26
N GLU A 203 4.35 -3.13 -25.08
CA GLU A 203 5.30 -2.48 -25.99
C GLU A 203 6.52 -1.96 -25.22
N LEU A 204 6.29 -1.33 -24.06
CA LEU A 204 7.36 -0.80 -23.23
C LEU A 204 8.19 -1.90 -22.57
N PHE A 205 7.57 -3.03 -22.19
CA PHE A 205 8.30 -4.20 -21.73
C PHE A 205 9.21 -4.77 -22.81
N LEU A 206 8.72 -4.89 -24.05
CA LEU A 206 9.53 -5.33 -25.19
C LEU A 206 10.65 -4.34 -25.52
N GLU A 207 10.40 -3.03 -25.39
CA GLU A 207 11.41 -1.98 -25.52
C GLU A 207 12.50 -2.13 -24.44
N MET A 208 12.11 -2.42 -23.19
CA MET A 208 13.03 -2.72 -22.09
C MET A 208 13.90 -3.95 -22.38
N GLU A 209 13.33 -5.02 -22.93
CA GLU A 209 14.08 -6.22 -23.29
C GLU A 209 15.11 -5.96 -24.42
N ARG A 210 14.82 -5.02 -25.32
CA ARG A 210 15.67 -4.71 -26.47
C ARG A 210 16.81 -3.76 -26.12
N ASP A 211 16.47 -2.62 -25.51
CA ASP A 211 17.39 -1.48 -25.33
C ASP A 211 17.62 -1.11 -23.85
N GLY A 212 16.91 -1.76 -22.93
CA GLY A 212 16.89 -1.45 -21.51
C GLY A 212 17.73 -2.41 -20.64
N PRO A 213 17.66 -2.22 -19.30
CA PRO A 213 18.22 -3.16 -18.35
C PRO A 213 17.43 -4.47 -18.34
N SER A 214 18.07 -5.58 -17.94
CA SER A 214 17.40 -6.89 -17.85
C SER A 214 16.17 -6.84 -16.94
N PRO A 215 15.00 -7.34 -17.39
CA PRO A 215 13.85 -7.56 -16.54
C PRO A 215 14.20 -8.34 -15.28
N ASN A 216 13.57 -7.96 -14.16
CA ASN A 216 13.69 -8.67 -12.90
C ASN A 216 12.33 -9.19 -12.43
N GLU A 217 12.31 -9.81 -11.26
CA GLU A 217 11.10 -10.31 -10.60
C GLU A 217 9.97 -9.26 -10.56
N THR A 218 10.28 -8.04 -10.11
CA THR A 218 9.29 -6.96 -10.03
C THR A 218 8.79 -6.52 -11.41
N THR A 219 9.63 -6.56 -12.45
CA THR A 219 9.21 -6.25 -13.82
C THR A 219 8.09 -7.19 -14.27
N PHE A 220 8.24 -8.49 -14.02
CA PHE A 220 7.20 -9.46 -14.39
C PHE A 220 5.92 -9.28 -13.58
N ILE A 221 5.98 -8.92 -12.29
CA ILE A 221 4.79 -8.51 -11.53
C ILE A 221 4.08 -7.34 -12.23
N CYS A 222 4.82 -6.29 -12.63
CA CYS A 222 4.25 -5.12 -13.29
C CYS A 222 3.58 -5.46 -14.63
N VAL A 223 4.23 -6.28 -15.47
CA VAL A 223 3.70 -6.68 -16.78
C VAL A 223 2.47 -7.58 -16.62
N LEU A 224 2.54 -8.61 -15.77
CA LEU A 224 1.43 -9.52 -15.52
C LEU A 224 0.21 -8.79 -14.94
N SER A 225 0.42 -7.86 -14.01
CA SER A 225 -0.65 -6.99 -13.51
C SER A 225 -1.23 -6.09 -14.60
N SER A 226 -0.40 -5.58 -15.51
CA SER A 226 -0.87 -4.80 -16.67
C SER A 226 -1.71 -5.66 -17.62
N CYS A 227 -1.31 -6.92 -17.87
CA CYS A 227 -2.10 -7.88 -18.62
C CYS A 227 -3.44 -8.15 -17.93
N ALA A 228 -3.45 -8.33 -16.60
CA ALA A 228 -4.68 -8.54 -15.82
C ALA A 228 -5.67 -7.37 -15.98
N HIS A 229 -5.18 -6.12 -15.88
CA HIS A 229 -6.01 -4.94 -16.09
C HIS A 229 -6.54 -4.82 -17.53
N GLY A 230 -5.78 -5.28 -18.52
CA GLY A 230 -6.16 -5.25 -19.93
C GLY A 230 -6.93 -6.48 -20.43
N GLY A 231 -7.06 -7.53 -19.62
CA GLY A 231 -7.64 -8.82 -20.04
C GLY A 231 -6.79 -9.58 -21.08
N LEU A 232 -5.47 -9.30 -21.15
CA LEU A 232 -4.55 -9.88 -22.14
C LEU A 232 -4.06 -11.27 -21.70
N VAL A 233 -4.95 -12.26 -21.78
CA VAL A 233 -4.71 -13.62 -21.23
C VAL A 233 -3.53 -14.31 -21.89
N LEU A 234 -3.45 -14.25 -23.22
CA LEU A 234 -2.41 -14.95 -23.98
C LEU A 234 -1.02 -14.34 -23.71
N GLU A 235 -0.96 -13.01 -23.69
CA GLU A 235 0.24 -12.24 -23.41
C GLU A 235 0.68 -12.43 -21.95
N GLY A 236 -0.26 -12.51 -21.01
CA GLY A 236 0.03 -12.84 -19.61
C GLY A 236 0.71 -14.21 -19.47
N TRP A 237 0.18 -15.26 -20.11
CA TRP A 237 0.83 -16.57 -20.14
C TRP A 237 2.19 -16.54 -20.85
N TRP A 238 2.30 -15.80 -21.94
CA TRP A 238 3.56 -15.63 -22.67
C TRP A 238 4.64 -14.97 -21.80
N CYS A 239 4.29 -13.90 -21.08
CA CYS A 239 5.19 -13.26 -20.12
C CYS A 239 5.57 -14.19 -18.97
N PHE A 240 4.61 -14.95 -18.43
CA PHE A 240 4.85 -15.90 -17.34
C PHE A 240 5.79 -17.04 -17.77
N ASP A 241 5.60 -17.63 -18.95
CA ASP A 241 6.50 -18.67 -19.48
C ASP A 241 7.91 -18.12 -19.74
N ARG A 242 8.02 -16.91 -20.31
CA ARG A 242 9.32 -16.24 -20.51
C ARG A 242 10.06 -16.00 -19.19
N MET A 243 9.35 -15.54 -18.16
CA MET A 243 9.91 -15.33 -16.82
C MET A 243 10.62 -16.60 -16.31
N VAL A 244 9.95 -17.75 -16.42
CA VAL A 244 10.46 -19.03 -15.91
C VAL A 244 11.54 -19.61 -16.81
N ARG A 245 11.28 -19.69 -18.11
CA ARG A 245 12.14 -20.44 -19.04
C ARG A 245 13.33 -19.65 -19.56
N PHE A 246 13.13 -18.38 -19.87
CA PHE A 246 14.18 -17.55 -20.46
C PHE A 246 14.98 -16.81 -19.40
N TYR A 247 14.29 -16.24 -18.40
CA TYR A 247 14.95 -15.48 -17.33
C TYR A 247 15.32 -16.32 -16.10
N GLY A 248 14.83 -17.56 -15.99
CA GLY A 248 15.11 -18.43 -14.86
C GLY A 248 14.58 -17.88 -13.52
N ILE A 249 13.60 -16.98 -13.55
CA ILE A 249 13.03 -16.36 -12.36
C ILE A 249 12.00 -17.34 -11.78
N GLU A 250 12.22 -17.77 -10.55
CA GLU A 250 11.27 -18.63 -9.85
C GLU A 250 9.97 -17.85 -9.56
N PRO A 251 8.81 -18.38 -9.97
CA PRO A 251 7.54 -17.74 -9.67
C PRO A 251 7.29 -17.65 -8.17
N LYS A 252 7.23 -16.42 -7.64
CA LYS A 252 6.71 -16.12 -6.31
C LYS A 252 5.20 -15.91 -6.29
N SER A 253 4.72 -15.81 -5.05
CA SER A 253 3.33 -15.67 -4.68
C SER A 253 2.62 -14.52 -5.42
N GLU A 254 3.32 -13.43 -5.63
CA GLU A 254 2.87 -12.21 -6.28
C GLU A 254 2.63 -12.41 -7.78
N HIS A 255 3.46 -13.21 -8.47
CA HIS A 255 3.26 -13.53 -9.89
C HIS A 255 2.01 -14.38 -10.09
N PHE A 256 1.82 -15.39 -9.25
CA PHE A 256 0.60 -16.20 -9.26
C PHE A 256 -0.62 -15.35 -8.93
N GLY A 257 -0.50 -14.41 -7.99
CA GLY A 257 -1.53 -13.41 -7.71
C GLY A 257 -1.98 -12.67 -8.97
N CYS A 258 -1.05 -12.19 -9.79
CA CYS A 258 -1.35 -11.48 -11.04
C CYS A 258 -1.99 -12.40 -12.09
N MET A 259 -1.51 -13.64 -12.24
CA MET A 259 -2.09 -14.61 -13.19
C MET A 259 -3.51 -15.02 -12.79
N MET A 260 -3.74 -15.23 -11.49
CA MET A 260 -5.07 -15.54 -10.96
C MET A 260 -6.04 -14.37 -11.15
N ASP A 261 -5.57 -13.13 -10.95
CA ASP A 261 -6.35 -11.92 -11.25
C ASP A 261 -6.76 -11.90 -12.74
N LEU A 262 -5.79 -12.08 -13.65
CA LEU A 262 -6.01 -12.13 -15.09
C LEU A 262 -7.03 -13.20 -15.51
N LEU A 263 -6.82 -14.45 -15.09
CA LEU A 263 -7.70 -15.57 -15.45
C LEU A 263 -9.08 -15.44 -14.83
N GLY A 264 -9.14 -14.95 -13.59
CA GLY A 264 -10.37 -14.60 -12.93
C GLY A 264 -11.17 -13.61 -13.75
N ARG A 265 -10.59 -12.45 -14.10
CA ARG A 265 -11.27 -11.40 -14.88
C ARG A 265 -11.74 -11.90 -16.24
N ALA A 266 -11.00 -12.82 -16.84
CA ALA A 266 -11.36 -13.46 -18.10
C ALA A 266 -12.42 -14.57 -17.97
N GLY A 267 -12.79 -14.97 -16.74
CA GLY A 267 -13.74 -16.06 -16.47
C GLY A 267 -13.18 -17.47 -16.72
N LEU A 268 -11.85 -17.61 -16.82
CA LEU A 268 -11.16 -18.88 -17.13
C LEU A 268 -10.82 -19.65 -15.85
N LEU A 269 -11.86 -20.15 -15.18
CA LEU A 269 -11.73 -20.82 -13.88
C LEU A 269 -10.98 -22.16 -13.95
N GLU A 270 -11.19 -22.96 -15.00
CA GLU A 270 -10.50 -24.25 -15.18
C GLU A 270 -8.98 -24.07 -15.30
N GLN A 271 -8.53 -23.06 -16.07
CA GLN A 271 -7.10 -22.74 -16.18
C GLN A 271 -6.52 -22.19 -14.87
N SER A 272 -7.36 -21.54 -14.07
CA SER A 272 -6.98 -21.07 -12.73
C SER A 272 -6.79 -22.25 -11.78
N GLU A 273 -7.64 -23.28 -11.89
CA GLU A 273 -7.54 -24.55 -11.15
C GLU A 273 -6.26 -25.29 -11.53
N ASP A 274 -5.98 -25.47 -12.83
CA ASP A 274 -4.75 -26.12 -13.31
C ASP A 274 -3.49 -25.40 -12.81
N LEU A 275 -3.48 -24.07 -12.84
CA LEU A 275 -2.36 -23.27 -12.34
C LEU A 275 -2.16 -23.49 -10.83
N ILE A 276 -3.25 -23.65 -10.08
CA ILE A 276 -3.26 -23.91 -8.64
C ILE A 276 -2.87 -25.35 -8.30
N GLU A 277 -3.25 -26.33 -9.09
CA GLU A 277 -2.85 -27.72 -8.88
C GLU A 277 -1.34 -27.87 -9.11
N ASN A 278 -0.80 -27.18 -10.11
CA ASN A 278 0.65 -27.06 -10.30
C ASN A 278 1.37 -26.33 -9.15
N LEU A 279 0.63 -25.62 -8.28
CA LEU A 279 1.14 -24.94 -7.09
C LEU A 279 1.14 -25.79 -5.82
N GLN A 280 0.47 -26.95 -5.80
CA GLN A 280 0.40 -27.82 -4.63
C GLN A 280 1.81 -28.35 -4.27
N GLY A 281 2.42 -27.71 -3.27
CA GLY A 281 3.78 -27.97 -2.79
C GLY A 281 4.58 -26.71 -2.46
N LYS A 282 4.22 -25.53 -3.00
CA LYS A 282 4.99 -24.28 -2.84
C LYS A 282 4.23 -23.07 -2.27
N VAL A 283 2.91 -23.14 -2.12
CA VAL A 283 2.08 -21.97 -1.75
C VAL A 283 1.64 -22.00 -0.29
N SER A 284 1.90 -20.89 0.43
CA SER A 284 1.49 -20.72 1.83
C SER A 284 0.01 -20.32 1.95
N SER A 285 -0.65 -20.72 3.02
CA SER A 285 -2.02 -20.31 3.37
C SER A 285 -2.26 -18.78 3.38
N ALA A 286 -1.22 -17.99 3.66
CA ALA A 286 -1.27 -16.54 3.60
C ALA A 286 -1.47 -16.00 2.17
N LEU A 287 -0.93 -16.70 1.16
CA LEU A 287 -1.10 -16.31 -0.25
C LEU A 287 -2.55 -16.44 -0.71
N TRP A 288 -3.25 -17.46 -0.23
CA TRP A 288 -4.66 -17.63 -0.49
C TRP A 288 -5.51 -16.50 0.12
N GLY A 289 -5.11 -15.98 1.28
CA GLY A 289 -5.72 -14.77 1.87
C GLY A 289 -5.50 -13.49 1.06
N ILE A 290 -4.36 -13.37 0.37
CA ILE A 290 -4.10 -12.25 -0.56
C ILE A 290 -4.98 -12.39 -1.81
N LEU A 291 -5.11 -13.60 -2.35
CA LEU A 291 -6.03 -13.91 -3.45
C LEU A 291 -7.51 -13.64 -3.09
N MET A 292 -7.91 -13.85 -1.83
CA MET A 292 -9.22 -13.41 -1.34
C MET A 292 -9.39 -11.90 -1.43
N SER A 293 -8.41 -11.13 -0.93
CA SER A 293 -8.47 -9.66 -0.90
C SER A 293 -8.52 -9.06 -2.31
N SER A 294 -7.74 -9.61 -3.26
CA SER A 294 -7.80 -9.18 -4.67
C SER A 294 -9.13 -9.53 -5.33
N SER A 295 -9.77 -10.66 -4.98
CA SER A 295 -11.11 -10.98 -5.48
C SER A 295 -12.21 -10.04 -4.94
N GLN A 296 -12.08 -9.56 -3.69
CA GLN A 296 -13.02 -8.63 -3.06
C GLN A 296 -13.01 -7.24 -3.71
N THR A 297 -11.83 -6.78 -4.10
CA THR A 297 -11.65 -5.42 -4.65
C THR A 297 -12.13 -5.28 -6.09
N GLN A 298 -12.32 -6.39 -6.81
CA GLN A 298 -12.55 -6.37 -8.25
C GLN A 298 -13.89 -6.97 -8.69
N ASN A 299 -14.83 -7.16 -7.75
CA ASN A 299 -16.21 -7.58 -8.02
C ASN A 299 -16.32 -8.91 -8.82
N ASN A 300 -15.32 -9.78 -8.70
CA ASN A 300 -15.28 -11.06 -9.40
C ASN A 300 -15.81 -12.19 -8.49
N THR A 301 -17.13 -12.32 -8.47
CA THR A 301 -17.86 -13.19 -7.54
C THR A 301 -17.50 -14.67 -7.71
N LYS A 302 -17.26 -15.13 -8.94
CA LYS A 302 -16.94 -16.54 -9.24
C LYS A 302 -15.54 -16.94 -8.78
N LEU A 303 -14.54 -16.08 -8.98
CA LEU A 303 -13.19 -16.32 -8.47
C LEU A 303 -13.18 -16.29 -6.94
N GLY A 304 -13.87 -15.32 -6.34
CA GLY A 304 -13.98 -15.22 -4.88
C GLY A 304 -14.69 -16.42 -4.24
N GLU A 305 -15.73 -16.97 -4.89
CA GLU A 305 -16.40 -18.21 -4.47
C GLU A 305 -15.42 -19.41 -4.47
N PHE A 306 -14.62 -19.53 -5.53
CA PHE A 306 -13.64 -20.60 -5.67
C PHE A 306 -12.53 -20.52 -4.60
N VAL A 307 -11.91 -19.33 -4.45
CA VAL A 307 -10.83 -19.10 -3.48
C VAL A 307 -11.33 -19.32 -2.05
N GLY A 308 -12.54 -18.83 -1.73
CA GLY A 308 -13.15 -19.01 -0.41
C GLY A 308 -13.37 -20.50 -0.05
N LYS A 309 -13.87 -21.31 -0.98
CA LYS A 309 -14.08 -22.76 -0.74
C LYS A 309 -12.76 -23.49 -0.52
N LYS A 310 -11.74 -23.24 -1.34
CA LYS A 310 -10.42 -23.88 -1.20
C LYS A 310 -9.71 -23.52 0.10
N LEU A 311 -9.84 -22.28 0.55
CA LEU A 311 -9.32 -21.85 1.85
C LEU A 311 -9.96 -22.58 3.04
N ILE A 312 -11.27 -22.79 2.97
CA ILE A 312 -12.02 -23.56 3.97
C ILE A 312 -11.59 -25.04 4.00
N GLU A 313 -11.19 -25.59 2.86
CA GLU A 313 -10.60 -26.95 2.77
C GLU A 313 -9.21 -27.00 3.42
N MET A 314 -8.34 -26.02 3.16
CA MET A 314 -6.96 -26.00 3.67
C MET A 314 -6.84 -25.61 5.15
N LYS A 315 -7.60 -24.59 5.58
CA LYS A 315 -7.61 -24.09 6.96
C LYS A 315 -9.05 -23.87 7.43
N PRO A 316 -9.70 -24.95 7.89
CA PRO A 316 -11.09 -24.89 8.33
C PRO A 316 -11.38 -23.91 9.47
N THR A 317 -10.37 -23.51 10.25
CA THR A 317 -10.50 -22.72 11.48
C THR A 317 -10.40 -21.20 11.27
N GLU A 318 -9.99 -20.73 10.09
CA GLU A 318 -9.89 -19.29 9.83
C GLU A 318 -11.27 -18.70 9.46
N VAL A 319 -11.66 -17.61 10.13
CA VAL A 319 -12.98 -16.97 9.96
C VAL A 319 -13.09 -16.21 8.62
N GLY A 320 -11.98 -15.65 8.13
CA GLY A 320 -11.95 -14.77 6.95
C GLY A 320 -12.58 -15.35 5.67
N PRO A 321 -12.25 -16.60 5.27
CA PRO A 321 -12.84 -17.26 4.11
C PRO A 321 -14.37 -17.43 4.15
N TYR A 322 -14.93 -17.73 5.33
CA TYR A 322 -16.38 -17.85 5.50
C TYR A 322 -17.07 -16.49 5.36
N ILE A 323 -16.49 -15.43 5.95
CA ILE A 323 -17.02 -14.06 5.82
C ILE A 323 -16.99 -13.63 4.35
N LEU A 324 -15.92 -13.93 3.61
CA LEU A 324 -15.84 -13.63 2.18
C LEU A 324 -16.97 -14.30 1.39
N LEU A 325 -17.14 -15.62 1.51
CA LEU A 325 -18.17 -16.35 0.80
C LEU A 325 -19.57 -15.83 1.14
N SER A 326 -19.81 -15.56 2.43
CA SER A 326 -21.06 -14.96 2.89
C SER A 326 -21.31 -13.59 2.26
N ASN A 327 -20.30 -12.72 2.15
CA ASN A 327 -20.44 -11.40 1.55
C ASN A 327 -20.67 -11.49 0.03
N ILE A 328 -20.00 -12.42 -0.66
CA ILE A 328 -20.19 -12.67 -2.10
C ILE A 328 -21.62 -13.15 -2.36
N TYR A 329 -22.07 -14.18 -1.64
CA TYR A 329 -23.42 -14.72 -1.80
C TYR A 329 -24.51 -13.70 -1.44
N ALA A 330 -24.29 -12.88 -0.41
CA ALA A 330 -25.20 -11.78 -0.06
C ALA A 330 -25.26 -10.72 -1.16
N ALA A 331 -24.12 -10.34 -1.76
CA ALA A 331 -24.07 -9.38 -2.88
C ALA A 331 -24.80 -9.89 -4.14
N GLU A 332 -24.83 -11.21 -4.36
CA GLU A 332 -25.58 -11.86 -5.45
C GLU A 332 -27.06 -12.16 -5.09
N GLY A 333 -27.49 -11.86 -3.86
CA GLY A 333 -28.85 -12.17 -3.37
C GLY A 333 -29.11 -13.67 -3.11
N ARG A 334 -28.06 -14.50 -3.07
CA ARG A 334 -28.11 -15.95 -2.81
C ARG A 334 -28.14 -16.25 -1.32
N TRP A 335 -29.22 -15.86 -0.63
CA TRP A 335 -29.36 -16.00 0.83
C TRP A 335 -29.33 -17.45 1.32
N ASP A 336 -29.78 -18.41 0.51
CA ASP A 336 -29.68 -19.84 0.84
C ASP A 336 -28.23 -20.31 0.97
N ASP A 337 -27.31 -19.77 0.16
CA ASP A 337 -25.90 -20.12 0.21
C ASP A 337 -25.18 -19.40 1.36
N VAL A 338 -25.62 -18.19 1.72
CA VAL A 338 -25.18 -17.49 2.96
C VAL A 338 -25.49 -18.35 4.19
N GLU A 339 -26.70 -18.88 4.27
CA GLU A 339 -27.13 -19.71 5.40
C GLU A 339 -26.36 -21.04 5.45
N LYS A 340 -26.06 -21.65 4.30
CA LYS A 340 -25.16 -22.83 4.23
C LYS A 340 -23.77 -22.51 4.76
N VAL A 341 -23.18 -21.37 4.38
CA VAL A 341 -21.85 -20.96 4.88
C VAL A 341 -21.89 -20.76 6.39
N ARG A 342 -22.96 -20.13 6.92
CA ARG A 342 -23.16 -19.92 8.37
C ARG A 342 -23.24 -21.25 9.12
N LYS A 343 -23.96 -22.23 8.57
CA LYS A 343 -24.06 -23.57 9.14
C LYS A 343 -22.73 -24.32 9.14
N VAL A 344 -21.96 -24.26 8.04
CA VAL A 344 -20.61 -24.88 7.97
C VAL A 344 -19.66 -24.21 8.97
N MET A 345 -19.82 -22.90 9.20
CA MET A 345 -19.03 -22.13 10.17
C MET A 345 -19.34 -22.57 11.61
N GLU A 346 -20.61 -22.81 11.95
CA GLU A 346 -21.04 -23.39 13.24
C GLU A 346 -20.55 -24.84 13.42
N GLU A 347 -20.69 -25.69 12.41
CA GLU A 347 -20.23 -27.08 12.43
C GLU A 347 -18.72 -27.20 12.67
N LYS A 348 -17.95 -26.22 12.17
CA LYS A 348 -16.49 -26.17 12.32
C LYS A 348 -16.02 -25.37 13.54
N GLY A 349 -16.94 -24.88 14.38
CA GLY A 349 -16.61 -24.15 15.61
C GLY A 349 -15.91 -22.81 15.39
N VAL A 350 -16.18 -22.16 14.26
CA VAL A 350 -15.58 -20.89 13.87
C VAL A 350 -16.51 -19.76 14.29
N GLU A 351 -16.10 -18.93 15.25
CA GLU A 351 -16.94 -17.82 15.73
C GLU A 351 -16.63 -16.51 15.03
N LYS A 352 -17.68 -15.76 14.67
CA LYS A 352 -17.55 -14.40 14.12
C LYS A 352 -17.25 -13.45 15.28
N ASN A 353 -16.09 -12.81 15.29
CA ASN A 353 -15.91 -11.63 16.15
C ASN A 353 -16.88 -10.55 15.66
N ALA A 354 -17.92 -10.27 16.45
CA ALA A 354 -18.89 -9.24 16.14
C ALA A 354 -18.17 -7.89 16.00
N GLY A 355 -18.17 -7.34 14.79
CA GLY A 355 -17.67 -5.99 14.55
C GLY A 355 -18.60 -4.99 15.25
N LEU A 356 -18.12 -4.34 16.31
CA LEU A 356 -18.78 -3.19 16.91
C LEU A 356 -18.80 -2.04 15.90
N SER A 357 -19.94 -1.80 15.26
CA SER A 357 -20.25 -0.47 14.73
C SER A 357 -20.91 0.34 15.84
N LEU A 358 -20.13 1.18 16.50
CA LEU A 358 -20.63 2.17 17.44
C LEU A 358 -21.32 3.29 16.65
N VAL A 359 -22.62 3.14 16.40
CA VAL A 359 -23.47 4.28 16.07
C VAL A 359 -23.97 4.84 17.39
N GLY A 360 -23.44 5.99 17.79
CA GLY A 360 -23.75 6.62 19.06
C GLY A 360 -25.21 7.06 19.16
N SER A 361 -25.87 6.67 20.24
CA SER A 361 -26.86 7.52 20.90
C SER A 361 -26.80 7.27 22.41
N THR A 362 -26.71 8.37 23.14
CA THR A 362 -26.68 8.46 24.59
C THR A 362 -27.98 7.91 25.20
N GLY A 363 -27.87 7.02 26.19
CA GLY A 363 -28.96 6.65 27.10
C GLY A 363 -29.17 5.14 27.21
N ASP A 364 -28.89 4.63 28.42
CA ASP A 364 -29.29 3.34 28.97
C ASP A 364 -28.62 2.05 28.44
N LEU A 365 -27.64 1.61 29.24
CA LEU A 365 -27.02 0.29 29.20
C LEU A 365 -28.04 -0.78 29.63
N HIS A 366 -28.62 -1.51 28.68
CA HIS A 366 -29.16 -2.84 28.93
C HIS A 366 -28.35 -3.88 28.17
N PHE A 367 -27.58 -4.66 28.94
CA PHE A 367 -26.95 -5.88 28.47
C PHE A 367 -28.03 -6.87 28.05
N ILE A 368 -28.16 -7.13 26.75
CA ILE A 368 -28.84 -8.32 26.24
C ILE A 368 -27.80 -9.16 25.52
N THR A 369 -27.35 -10.20 26.21
CA THR A 369 -26.68 -11.36 25.62
C THR A 369 -27.74 -12.17 24.87
N GLU A 370 -27.87 -12.01 23.56
CA GLU A 370 -28.70 -12.90 22.75
C GLU A 370 -27.92 -14.16 22.39
N GLY A 371 -27.94 -15.12 23.32
CA GLY A 371 -27.81 -16.53 23.01
C GLY A 371 -29.17 -17.10 22.64
N GLY A 372 -29.23 -17.82 21.51
CA GLY A 372 -30.23 -18.84 21.16
C GLY A 372 -31.70 -18.57 21.52
N GLY A 373 -32.47 -18.09 20.55
CA GLY A 373 -33.93 -18.12 20.63
C GLY A 373 -34.59 -17.55 19.38
N SER A 374 -35.20 -18.42 18.57
CA SER A 374 -36.11 -18.02 17.50
C SER A 374 -37.28 -17.20 18.07
N ALA A 375 -37.42 -15.94 17.65
CA ALA A 375 -38.65 -15.16 17.86
C ALA A 375 -38.98 -14.26 16.65
N PRO A 376 -40.26 -13.97 16.40
CA PRO A 376 -40.81 -13.71 15.06
C PRO A 376 -40.99 -12.21 14.78
N GLN A 377 -39.88 -11.46 14.77
CA GLN A 377 -39.88 -10.01 14.48
C GLN A 377 -39.12 -9.61 13.20
N ASN A 378 -38.57 -10.58 12.46
CA ASN A 378 -37.86 -10.33 11.20
C ASN A 378 -38.79 -10.02 10.01
N ASP A 379 -40.08 -10.38 10.08
CA ASP A 379 -41.01 -10.24 8.94
C ASP A 379 -41.44 -8.79 8.63
N VAL A 380 -41.14 -7.83 9.51
CA VAL A 380 -41.54 -6.42 9.31
C VAL A 380 -40.35 -5.48 9.05
N MET A 381 -39.11 -5.88 9.38
CA MET A 381 -37.93 -5.02 9.17
C MET A 381 -37.28 -5.21 7.79
N LEU A 382 -37.40 -6.41 7.20
CA LEU A 382 -36.83 -6.75 5.89
C LEU A 382 -37.46 -6.01 4.69
N PRO A 383 -38.78 -5.71 4.66
CA PRO A 383 -39.35 -4.90 3.57
C PRO A 383 -38.90 -3.43 3.59
N MET A 384 -38.70 -2.85 4.79
CA MET A 384 -38.32 -1.43 4.94
C MET A 384 -36.86 -1.15 4.52
N LEU A 385 -35.95 -2.11 4.75
CA LEU A 385 -34.57 -2.01 4.26
C LEU A 385 -34.50 -2.17 2.73
N GLY A 386 -35.41 -2.96 2.14
CA GLY A 386 -35.59 -3.04 0.69
C GLY A 386 -36.10 -1.73 0.07
N GLU A 387 -37.06 -1.07 0.71
CA GLU A 387 -37.57 0.25 0.27
C GLU A 387 -36.52 1.36 0.39
N MET A 388 -35.73 1.38 1.47
CA MET A 388 -34.63 2.36 1.62
C MET A 388 -33.53 2.16 0.57
N GLY A 389 -33.20 0.92 0.22
CA GLY A 389 -32.24 0.59 -0.85
C GLY A 389 -32.73 1.00 -2.25
N LEU A 390 -34.04 0.98 -2.48
CA LEU A 390 -34.65 1.47 -3.72
C LEU A 390 -34.66 3.01 -3.80
N HIS A 391 -34.86 3.71 -2.68
CA HIS A 391 -34.80 5.17 -2.63
C HIS A 391 -33.37 5.74 -2.82
N MET A 392 -32.32 5.00 -2.43
CA MET A 392 -30.93 5.42 -2.67
C MET A 392 -30.44 5.19 -4.11
N LYS A 393 -31.18 4.45 -4.95
CA LYS A 393 -30.85 4.20 -6.36
C LYS A 393 -31.55 5.14 -7.36
N GLN A 394 -32.39 6.06 -6.89
CA GLN A 394 -32.95 7.09 -7.76
C GLN A 394 -31.99 8.29 -7.85
N PRO A 395 -31.63 8.77 -9.06
CA PRO A 395 -30.99 10.06 -9.20
C PRO A 395 -31.92 11.13 -8.61
N SER A 396 -31.38 12.07 -7.84
CA SER A 396 -32.12 13.25 -7.39
C SER A 396 -32.50 14.10 -8.61
N GLU A 397 -33.68 13.87 -9.18
CA GLU A 397 -34.27 14.81 -10.13
C GLU A 397 -34.74 16.04 -9.35
N ASP A 398 -33.95 17.11 -9.40
CA ASP A 398 -34.34 18.43 -8.92
C ASP A 398 -35.43 19.00 -9.86
N PRO A 399 -36.69 19.18 -9.41
CA PRO A 399 -37.78 19.62 -10.28
C PRO A 399 -37.68 21.09 -10.73
N ASN A 400 -36.68 21.85 -10.26
CA ASN A 400 -36.59 23.29 -10.50
C ASN A 400 -35.65 23.73 -11.63
N LEU A 401 -35.01 22.80 -12.36
CA LEU A 401 -34.10 23.15 -13.46
C LEU A 401 -34.75 23.22 -14.87
N ARG A 402 -36.09 23.05 -14.99
CA ARG A 402 -36.82 23.12 -16.28
C ARG A 402 -37.52 24.45 -16.60
N LYS A 403 -37.12 25.56 -15.99
CA LYS A 403 -37.58 26.91 -16.40
C LYS A 403 -36.42 27.86 -16.66
N ARG A 404 -35.60 27.58 -17.67
CA ARG A 404 -34.68 28.57 -18.29
C ARG A 404 -34.13 28.06 -19.64
N SER A 405 -35.03 27.78 -20.59
CA SER A 405 -34.65 27.64 -22.01
C SER A 405 -35.87 27.82 -22.92
N SER A 406 -36.40 29.02 -23.00
CA SER A 406 -37.19 29.48 -24.15
C SER A 406 -37.41 30.99 -24.09
N THR A 407 -36.45 31.75 -24.61
CA THR A 407 -36.69 33.00 -25.36
C THR A 407 -35.38 33.38 -26.05
N VAL A 408 -35.30 33.03 -27.33
CA VAL A 408 -34.47 33.69 -28.36
C VAL A 408 -35.27 34.95 -28.79
N PRO A 409 -34.62 36.08 -29.08
CA PRO A 409 -34.13 36.35 -30.44
C PRO A 409 -32.61 36.40 -30.55
#